data_AF-A0A485BDJ3-F1
#
_entry.id   AF-A0A485BDJ3-F1
#
_cell.length_a   1.000
_cell.length_b   1.000
_cell.length_c   1.000
_cell.angle_alpha   90.00
_cell.angle_beta   90.00
_cell.angle_gamma   90.00
#
_symmetry.space_group_name_H-M   'P 1'
#
loop_
_entity.id
_entity.type
_entity.pdbx_description
1 polymer ?
#
loop_
_entity_poly.entity_id
_entity_poly.type
_entity_poly.pdbx_seq_one_letter_code
_entity_poly.pdbx_strand_id
1 'polypeptide(L)'
;MTLPSEKQTDLQTYLTANTPKPLLKDQVNYWGNYPKFFVSMMKAFFGDKATAENSWGFDWLPKWDKGYDVLQYFEMMHQGKVNGYLCQGFNPVASFPNKNKVVESLSKLKFLVTIDPLNTETSTFWQNHGESNDVDPAKIQTEVFRLPSTCFAEENGSIVNSGRWLQWHWKGADAPGIATTDGEILAGIFLRLRKMYAEEGGPTPEPVLNMTWDYSTPHEPASEEVAMESNGKALADLTDPVTGAVVVKKGQQLSSFAQLRDDGTTSSGCWIFAGSWTPEGNQMARRDNADPSGLGNTLGWAWAWPLNRRILYNRASADPQGKPWDPKRQILKWDGAKWAGMDIPDYSAAAPGSDVGPFIMQPEGMGRLFALDKMAEGPFPEHYEPFETPLGTNPLHPNVVSNPAARVFSGDLEQMGKADKFPYVGTTYRLTEHFHYWTKHALLNAIAQPEQFVEIGEKLANKLGIAHGDTVRVSSNRGYIKAKAVVTKRIRTLKVDGKDIDTIGIPIHWGYEGVAKKGFIANTLTPFVGDANTQTPEFKAFLVNVEKV
;
A
#
# COMPACT_ATOMS: atom_id res chain seq x y z
N MET A 1 -6.71 -11.44 2.16
CA MET A 1 -7.65 -12.22 1.33
C MET A 1 -8.24 -11.30 0.30
N THR A 2 -8.67 -11.81 -0.86
CA THR A 2 -9.28 -11.00 -1.92
C THR A 2 -10.79 -10.85 -1.66
N LEU A 3 -11.35 -9.66 -1.86
CA LEU A 3 -12.79 -9.45 -1.80
C LEU A 3 -13.47 -10.21 -2.96
N PRO A 4 -14.64 -10.86 -2.77
CA PRO A 4 -15.35 -11.51 -3.87
C PRO A 4 -15.81 -10.50 -4.92
N SER A 5 -15.83 -10.90 -6.19
CA SER A 5 -16.48 -10.12 -7.26
C SER A 5 -17.96 -10.45 -7.36
N GLU A 6 -18.75 -9.63 -8.07
CA GLU A 6 -20.16 -9.90 -8.35
C GLU A 6 -20.38 -11.22 -9.13
N LYS A 7 -19.35 -11.71 -9.83
CA LYS A 7 -19.36 -12.99 -10.57
C LYS A 7 -19.21 -14.21 -9.65
N GLN A 8 -18.83 -14.00 -8.39
CA GLN A 8 -18.66 -15.04 -7.39
C GLN A 8 -19.86 -14.98 -6.43
N THR A 9 -20.99 -15.51 -6.90
CA THR A 9 -22.29 -15.37 -6.25
C THR A 9 -22.44 -16.17 -4.96
N ASP A 10 -21.63 -17.21 -4.77
CA ASP A 10 -21.63 -18.04 -3.57
C ASP A 10 -20.21 -18.40 -3.10
N LEU A 11 -20.13 -18.88 -1.85
CA LEU A 11 -18.87 -19.21 -1.20
C LEU A 11 -18.11 -20.32 -1.94
N GLN A 12 -18.79 -21.33 -2.47
CA GLN A 12 -18.12 -22.47 -3.12
C GLN A 12 -17.44 -22.04 -4.42
N THR A 13 -18.13 -21.23 -5.24
CA THR A 13 -17.52 -20.62 -6.44
C THR A 13 -16.33 -19.74 -6.09
N TYR A 14 -16.46 -18.91 -5.05
CA TYR A 14 -15.37 -18.07 -4.58
C TYR A 14 -14.16 -18.89 -4.11
N LEU A 15 -14.35 -19.90 -3.25
CA LEU A 15 -13.27 -20.73 -2.74
C LEU A 15 -12.61 -21.54 -3.87
N THR A 16 -13.38 -22.07 -4.81
CA THR A 16 -12.86 -22.82 -5.96
C THR A 16 -11.95 -21.95 -6.83
N ALA A 17 -12.31 -20.69 -7.06
CA ALA A 17 -11.52 -19.76 -7.86
C ALA A 17 -10.23 -19.31 -7.17
N ASN A 18 -10.22 -19.24 -5.83
CA ASN A 18 -9.10 -18.70 -5.05
C ASN A 18 -8.22 -19.78 -4.39
N THR A 19 -8.61 -21.06 -4.48
CA THR A 19 -7.82 -22.20 -3.96
C THR A 19 -7.10 -22.89 -5.12
N PRO A 20 -5.88 -22.47 -5.48
CA PRO A 20 -5.14 -23.11 -6.56
C PRO A 20 -4.86 -24.57 -6.24
N LYS A 21 -4.75 -25.39 -7.28
CA LYS A 21 -4.28 -26.76 -7.19
C LYS A 21 -2.81 -26.84 -7.60
N PRO A 22 -2.03 -27.79 -7.04
CA PRO A 22 -0.67 -28.02 -7.51
C PRO A 22 -0.66 -28.31 -9.01
N LEU A 23 0.24 -27.65 -9.76
CA LEU A 23 0.44 -27.90 -11.19
C LEU A 23 1.43 -29.03 -11.43
N LEU A 24 2.29 -29.32 -10.45
CA LEU A 24 3.19 -30.45 -10.43
C LEU A 24 2.90 -31.34 -9.20
N LYS A 25 3.29 -32.60 -9.29
CA LYS A 25 3.13 -33.56 -8.19
C LYS A 25 3.91 -33.09 -6.96
N ASP A 26 3.36 -33.37 -5.78
CA ASP A 26 3.99 -33.19 -4.47
C ASP A 26 4.40 -31.74 -4.12
N GLN A 27 4.00 -30.73 -4.91
CA GLN A 27 4.27 -29.32 -4.60
C GLN A 27 3.48 -28.85 -3.39
N VAL A 28 4.09 -27.95 -2.62
CA VAL A 28 3.49 -27.41 -1.39
C VAL A 28 2.21 -26.66 -1.69
N ASN A 29 2.23 -25.75 -2.70
CA ASN A 29 1.09 -24.93 -3.11
C ASN A 29 0.30 -24.41 -1.89
N TYR A 30 0.94 -23.60 -1.05
CA TYR A 30 0.40 -23.32 0.30
C TYR A 30 -0.93 -22.56 0.27
N TRP A 31 -1.21 -21.83 -0.83
CA TRP A 31 -2.53 -21.26 -1.11
C TRP A 31 -3.65 -22.29 -1.24
N GLY A 32 -3.36 -23.59 -1.38
CA GLY A 32 -4.34 -24.66 -1.23
C GLY A 32 -5.05 -24.68 0.13
N ASN A 33 -4.53 -23.94 1.13
CA ASN A 33 -5.15 -23.74 2.43
C ASN A 33 -6.07 -22.51 2.51
N TYR A 34 -6.38 -21.85 1.37
CA TYR A 34 -7.23 -20.66 1.30
C TYR A 34 -8.53 -20.77 2.11
N PRO A 35 -9.28 -21.90 2.10
CA PRO A 35 -10.51 -22.02 2.90
C PRO A 35 -10.30 -21.82 4.40
N LYS A 36 -9.19 -22.32 4.96
CA LYS A 36 -8.87 -22.17 6.39
C LYS A 36 -8.65 -20.71 6.75
N PHE A 37 -7.95 -19.98 5.88
CA PHE A 37 -7.69 -18.55 6.07
C PHE A 37 -8.98 -17.75 5.95
N PHE A 38 -9.81 -18.08 4.95
CA PHE A 38 -11.07 -17.38 4.71
C PHE A 38 -12.05 -17.55 5.88
N VAL A 39 -12.32 -18.80 6.28
CA VAL A 39 -13.27 -19.08 7.37
C VAL A 39 -12.78 -18.49 8.68
N SER A 40 -11.49 -18.60 9.00
CA SER A 40 -10.93 -17.99 10.20
C SER A 40 -11.04 -16.47 10.22
N MET A 41 -10.93 -15.81 9.06
CA MET A 41 -11.14 -14.37 8.93
C MET A 41 -12.62 -14.02 9.12
N MET A 42 -13.55 -14.82 8.58
CA MET A 42 -14.99 -14.62 8.81
C MET A 42 -15.38 -14.82 10.28
N LYS A 43 -14.75 -15.77 10.98
CA LYS A 43 -14.92 -15.93 12.44
C LYS A 43 -14.36 -14.75 13.23
N ALA A 44 -13.32 -14.07 12.75
CA ALA A 44 -12.85 -12.82 13.36
C ALA A 44 -13.87 -11.68 13.13
N PHE A 45 -14.33 -11.50 11.88
CA PHE A 45 -15.27 -10.42 11.51
C PHE A 45 -16.66 -10.57 12.10
N PHE A 46 -17.20 -11.79 12.21
CA PHE A 46 -18.61 -12.00 12.52
C PHE A 46 -18.85 -12.91 13.73
N GLY A 47 -17.78 -13.42 14.36
CA GLY A 47 -17.88 -14.21 15.59
C GLY A 47 -18.85 -15.38 15.45
N ASP A 48 -19.75 -15.52 16.42
CA ASP A 48 -20.77 -16.58 16.46
C ASP A 48 -21.79 -16.49 15.32
N LYS A 49 -21.93 -15.33 14.66
CA LYS A 49 -22.87 -15.13 13.55
C LYS A 49 -22.35 -15.70 12.22
N ALA A 50 -21.05 -15.97 12.10
CA ALA A 50 -20.51 -16.76 10.98
C ALA A 50 -20.62 -18.26 11.29
N THR A 51 -21.55 -18.94 10.63
CA THR A 51 -21.80 -20.39 10.79
C THR A 51 -21.74 -21.11 9.45
N ALA A 52 -21.65 -22.43 9.45
CA ALA A 52 -21.63 -23.18 8.20
C ALA A 52 -22.94 -23.00 7.40
N GLU A 53 -24.08 -22.89 8.10
CA GLU A 53 -25.42 -22.77 7.53
C GLU A 53 -25.61 -21.48 6.72
N ASN A 54 -24.92 -20.39 7.08
CA ASN A 54 -24.97 -19.12 6.36
C ASN A 54 -23.70 -18.83 5.55
N SER A 55 -22.96 -19.88 5.18
CA SER A 55 -21.71 -19.75 4.42
C SER A 55 -20.71 -18.79 5.10
N TRP A 56 -20.65 -18.84 6.43
CA TRP A 56 -19.78 -18.02 7.27
C TRP A 56 -19.99 -16.51 7.11
N GLY A 57 -21.18 -16.07 6.70
CA GLY A 57 -21.46 -14.65 6.45
C GLY A 57 -20.87 -14.12 5.14
N PHE A 58 -20.52 -14.99 4.18
CA PHE A 58 -19.97 -14.61 2.86
C PHE A 58 -20.82 -13.53 2.15
N ASP A 59 -22.14 -13.58 2.28
CA ASP A 59 -23.04 -12.61 1.65
C ASP A 59 -23.07 -11.23 2.31
N TRP A 60 -22.48 -11.09 3.51
CA TRP A 60 -22.28 -9.79 4.14
C TRP A 60 -21.06 -9.05 3.60
N LEU A 61 -20.18 -9.72 2.85
CA LEU A 61 -19.05 -9.06 2.20
C LEU A 61 -19.53 -8.31 0.95
N PRO A 62 -19.08 -7.06 0.74
CA PRO A 62 -19.36 -6.36 -0.51
C PRO A 62 -18.71 -7.10 -1.67
N LYS A 63 -19.45 -7.24 -2.78
CA LYS A 63 -18.97 -7.89 -4.01
C LYS A 63 -18.67 -6.81 -5.05
N TRP A 64 -17.46 -6.78 -5.60
CA TRP A 64 -17.07 -5.72 -6.55
C TRP A 64 -17.47 -6.06 -7.99
N ASP A 65 -18.02 -5.08 -8.71
CA ASP A 65 -18.34 -5.14 -10.14
C ASP A 65 -17.14 -4.75 -11.03
N LYS A 66 -16.27 -3.88 -10.49
CA LYS A 66 -15.06 -3.38 -11.14
C LYS A 66 -14.00 -2.97 -10.11
N GLY A 67 -12.81 -2.63 -10.59
CA GLY A 67 -11.78 -2.02 -9.75
C GLY A 67 -12.17 -0.58 -9.35
N TYR A 68 -12.11 -0.27 -8.06
CA TYR A 68 -12.30 1.07 -7.51
C TYR A 68 -10.96 1.66 -7.03
N ASP A 69 -9.96 1.58 -7.90
CA ASP A 69 -8.67 2.25 -7.69
C ASP A 69 -8.85 3.77 -7.61
N VAL A 70 -7.83 4.47 -7.10
CA VAL A 70 -7.94 5.91 -6.82
C VAL A 70 -8.21 6.75 -8.09
N LEU A 71 -7.70 6.34 -9.26
CA LEU A 71 -7.98 7.05 -10.51
C LEU A 71 -9.44 6.87 -10.91
N GLN A 72 -9.97 5.65 -10.83
CA GLN A 72 -11.39 5.37 -11.08
C GLN A 72 -12.31 6.09 -10.10
N TYR A 73 -11.96 6.11 -8.81
CA TYR A 73 -12.79 6.70 -7.77
C TYR A 73 -12.82 8.24 -7.90
N PHE A 74 -11.68 8.87 -8.20
CA PHE A 74 -11.63 10.32 -8.45
C PHE A 74 -12.24 10.71 -9.78
N GLU A 75 -12.21 9.85 -10.80
CA GLU A 75 -12.99 10.07 -12.02
C GLU A 75 -14.49 10.04 -11.73
N MET A 76 -14.97 9.09 -10.94
CA MET A 76 -16.37 9.05 -10.49
C MET A 76 -16.73 10.28 -9.64
N MET A 77 -15.83 10.73 -8.78
CA MET A 77 -16.01 11.94 -7.97
C MET A 77 -16.06 13.20 -8.85
N HIS A 78 -15.21 13.30 -9.87
CA HIS A 78 -15.27 14.37 -10.87
C HIS A 78 -16.59 14.37 -11.64
N GLN A 79 -17.17 13.20 -11.90
CA GLN A 79 -18.50 13.05 -12.50
C GLN A 79 -19.66 13.30 -11.51
N GLY A 80 -19.39 13.65 -10.25
CA GLY A 80 -20.41 13.91 -9.22
C GLY A 80 -21.11 12.64 -8.69
N LYS A 81 -20.49 11.47 -8.83
CA LYS A 81 -21.05 10.17 -8.42
C LYS A 81 -20.62 9.73 -7.02
N VAL A 82 -19.87 10.56 -6.30
CA VAL A 82 -19.37 10.29 -4.95
C VAL A 82 -19.88 11.37 -4.01
N ASN A 83 -20.56 10.97 -2.94
CA ASN A 83 -21.14 11.90 -1.96
C ASN A 83 -20.17 12.24 -0.83
N GLY A 84 -19.40 11.25 -0.35
CA GLY A 84 -18.55 11.38 0.83
C GLY A 84 -17.17 10.79 0.61
N TYR A 85 -16.18 11.31 1.32
CA TYR A 85 -14.83 10.76 1.35
C TYR A 85 -14.23 10.84 2.75
N LEU A 86 -13.63 9.74 3.21
CA LEU A 86 -12.84 9.69 4.44
C LEU A 86 -11.37 9.65 4.06
N CYS A 87 -10.59 10.58 4.62
CA CYS A 87 -9.17 10.74 4.35
C CYS A 87 -8.40 10.65 5.67
N GLN A 88 -7.97 9.44 6.02
CA GLN A 88 -7.23 9.15 7.25
C GLN A 88 -5.74 9.01 6.94
N GLY A 89 -4.90 9.88 7.53
CA GLY A 89 -3.45 9.83 7.38
C GLY A 89 -2.95 9.89 5.93
N PHE A 90 -3.72 10.52 5.04
CA PHE A 90 -3.44 10.63 3.61
C PHE A 90 -3.73 12.06 3.13
N ASN A 91 -3.02 12.52 2.09
CA ASN A 91 -3.16 13.90 1.59
C ASN A 91 -3.30 13.92 0.05
N PRO A 92 -4.46 13.49 -0.51
CA PRO A 92 -4.66 13.32 -1.95
C PRO A 92 -4.43 14.60 -2.77
N VAL A 93 -4.78 15.78 -2.26
CA VAL A 93 -4.50 17.06 -2.96
C VAL A 93 -3.02 17.19 -3.30
N ALA A 94 -2.15 16.71 -2.40
CA ALA A 94 -0.73 16.75 -2.60
C ALA A 94 -0.20 15.51 -3.36
N SER A 95 -0.72 14.31 -3.07
CA SER A 95 -0.11 13.04 -3.51
C SER A 95 -0.72 12.39 -4.75
N PHE A 96 -1.95 12.75 -5.15
CA PHE A 96 -2.57 12.22 -6.37
C PHE A 96 -2.15 13.01 -7.61
N PRO A 97 -2.13 12.39 -8.80
CA PRO A 97 -1.76 13.09 -10.02
C PRO A 97 -2.83 14.11 -10.41
N ASN A 98 -2.45 15.10 -11.22
CA ASN A 98 -3.33 16.16 -11.68
C ASN A 98 -4.07 16.82 -10.50
N LYS A 99 -3.31 17.52 -9.65
CA LYS A 99 -3.82 18.22 -8.46
C LYS A 99 -5.04 19.11 -8.76
N ASN A 100 -5.09 19.73 -9.94
CA ASN A 100 -6.22 20.59 -10.32
C ASN A 100 -7.51 19.77 -10.48
N LYS A 101 -7.47 18.64 -11.20
CA LYS A 101 -8.59 17.70 -11.29
C LYS A 101 -8.98 17.14 -9.91
N VAL A 102 -8.01 16.88 -9.04
CA VAL A 102 -8.25 16.39 -7.67
C VAL A 102 -9.04 17.42 -6.85
N VAL A 103 -8.65 18.69 -6.88
CA VAL A 103 -9.37 19.79 -6.19
C VAL A 103 -10.78 19.98 -6.75
N GLU A 104 -10.95 19.94 -8.08
CA GLU A 104 -12.26 19.99 -8.71
C GLU A 104 -13.16 18.83 -8.30
N SER A 105 -12.58 17.64 -8.10
CA SER A 105 -13.31 16.44 -7.68
C SER A 105 -13.78 16.57 -6.22
N LEU A 106 -12.88 16.96 -5.31
CA LEU A 106 -13.23 17.17 -3.89
C LEU A 106 -14.28 18.29 -3.71
N SER A 107 -14.28 19.28 -4.59
CA SER A 107 -15.27 20.37 -4.60
C SER A 107 -16.69 19.92 -4.94
N LYS A 108 -16.86 18.70 -5.47
CA LYS A 108 -18.17 18.11 -5.83
C LYS A 108 -18.73 17.19 -4.73
N LEU A 109 -17.95 16.88 -3.70
CA LEU A 109 -18.41 16.10 -2.55
C LEU A 109 -19.51 16.85 -1.78
N LYS A 110 -20.32 16.08 -1.05
CA LYS A 110 -21.24 16.62 -0.04
C LYS A 110 -20.53 16.79 1.29
N PHE A 111 -19.72 15.81 1.67
CA PHE A 111 -18.89 15.89 2.86
C PHE A 111 -17.51 15.26 2.67
N LEU A 112 -16.53 15.76 3.43
CA LEU A 112 -15.18 15.24 3.55
C LEU A 112 -14.83 15.13 5.03
N VAL A 113 -14.36 13.97 5.47
CA VAL A 113 -13.80 13.78 6.82
C VAL A 113 -12.30 13.56 6.68
N THR A 114 -11.49 14.40 7.30
CA THR A 114 -10.04 14.23 7.38
C THR A 114 -9.65 13.87 8.82
N ILE A 115 -8.85 12.82 8.99
CA ILE A 115 -8.31 12.36 10.28
C ILE A 115 -6.79 12.39 10.15
N ASP A 116 -6.13 13.31 10.87
CA ASP A 116 -4.68 13.50 10.77
C ASP A 116 -4.14 14.23 12.01
N PRO A 117 -2.90 13.96 12.46
CA PRO A 117 -2.25 14.72 13.54
C PRO A 117 -1.82 16.13 13.12
N LEU A 118 -1.86 16.45 11.82
CA LEU A 118 -1.46 17.75 11.27
C LEU A 118 -2.54 18.35 10.36
N ASN A 119 -2.40 19.65 10.11
CA ASN A 119 -3.13 20.28 9.02
C ASN A 119 -2.57 19.79 7.67
N THR A 120 -3.45 19.49 6.72
CA THR A 120 -3.07 19.02 5.37
C THR A 120 -3.73 19.87 4.30
N GLU A 121 -3.08 19.97 3.14
CA GLU A 121 -3.66 20.60 1.94
C GLU A 121 -5.03 20.02 1.57
N THR A 122 -5.26 18.73 1.85
CA THR A 122 -6.58 18.12 1.63
C THR A 122 -7.65 18.67 2.56
N SER A 123 -7.34 18.92 3.83
CA SER A 123 -8.32 19.49 4.77
C SER A 123 -8.64 20.97 4.51
N THR A 124 -7.75 21.68 3.79
CA THR A 124 -7.91 23.09 3.41
C THR A 124 -8.08 23.31 1.91
N PHE A 125 -8.45 22.26 1.15
CA PHE A 125 -8.56 22.31 -0.32
C PHE A 125 -9.52 23.39 -0.84
N TRP A 126 -10.50 23.77 -0.02
CA TRP A 126 -11.53 24.76 -0.29
C TRP A 126 -11.07 26.21 -0.04
N GLN A 127 -9.90 26.42 0.58
CA GLN A 127 -9.36 27.74 0.89
C GLN A 127 -8.51 28.29 -0.26
N ASN A 128 -8.61 29.59 -0.53
CA ASN A 128 -7.74 30.23 -1.51
C ASN A 128 -6.34 30.44 -0.92
N HIS A 129 -5.32 29.96 -1.62
CA HIS A 129 -3.92 30.20 -1.27
C HIS A 129 -3.16 30.84 -2.45
N GLY A 130 -3.80 31.76 -3.19
CA GLY A 130 -3.25 32.34 -4.42
C GLY A 130 -2.93 31.25 -5.46
N GLU A 131 -1.86 31.43 -6.24
CA GLU A 131 -1.50 30.49 -7.31
C GLU A 131 -1.29 29.03 -6.84
N SER A 132 -0.94 28.81 -5.57
CA SER A 132 -0.78 27.45 -5.00
C SER A 132 -2.11 26.68 -4.90
N ASN A 133 -3.21 27.40 -4.66
CA ASN A 133 -4.58 26.86 -4.59
C ASN A 133 -5.60 27.95 -4.92
N ASP A 134 -5.75 28.24 -6.21
CA ASP A 134 -6.61 29.33 -6.67
C ASP A 134 -8.06 28.86 -6.81
N VAL A 135 -8.76 28.83 -5.68
CA VAL A 135 -10.17 28.43 -5.58
C VAL A 135 -11.01 29.57 -5.01
N ASP A 136 -12.31 29.50 -5.24
CA ASP A 136 -13.30 30.41 -4.64
C ASP A 136 -14.09 29.64 -3.57
N PRO A 137 -13.84 29.88 -2.26
CA PRO A 137 -14.53 29.19 -1.18
C PRO A 137 -16.06 29.31 -1.28
N ALA A 138 -16.59 30.42 -1.82
CA ALA A 138 -18.03 30.61 -1.93
C ALA A 138 -18.70 29.66 -2.94
N LYS A 139 -17.91 29.05 -3.85
CA LYS A 139 -18.40 28.09 -4.84
C LYS A 139 -18.26 26.63 -4.39
N ILE A 140 -17.57 26.36 -3.29
CA ILE A 140 -17.32 25.01 -2.80
C ILE A 140 -18.27 24.72 -1.65
N GLN A 141 -19.19 23.78 -1.85
CA GLN A 141 -20.27 23.47 -0.90
C GLN A 141 -19.98 22.23 -0.04
N THR A 142 -18.80 21.64 -0.15
CA THR A 142 -18.40 20.46 0.61
C THR A 142 -18.31 20.80 2.10
N GLU A 143 -19.04 20.07 2.94
CA GLU A 143 -18.87 20.14 4.39
C GLU A 143 -17.61 19.39 4.81
N VAL A 144 -16.69 20.07 5.52
CA VAL A 144 -15.40 19.48 5.90
C VAL A 144 -15.30 19.30 7.42
N PHE A 145 -15.14 18.05 7.85
CA PHE A 145 -14.84 17.68 9.23
C PHE A 145 -13.35 17.38 9.35
N ARG A 146 -12.62 18.12 10.18
CA ARG A 146 -11.21 17.86 10.48
C ARG A 146 -11.08 17.35 11.92
N LEU A 147 -10.79 16.07 12.06
CA LEU A 147 -10.70 15.37 13.34
C LEU A 147 -9.21 15.18 13.71
N PRO A 148 -8.73 15.75 14.82
CA PRO A 148 -7.33 15.64 15.21
C PRO A 148 -7.04 14.24 15.76
N SER A 149 -6.10 13.53 15.15
CA SER A 149 -5.62 12.24 15.66
C SER A 149 -4.26 12.36 16.36
N THR A 150 -3.89 11.30 17.05
CA THR A 150 -2.54 11.02 17.57
C THR A 150 -1.49 10.88 16.47
N CYS A 151 -0.22 10.99 16.85
CA CYS A 151 0.93 10.57 16.05
C CYS A 151 1.58 9.28 16.60
N PHE A 152 2.58 8.76 15.90
CA PHE A 152 3.27 7.50 16.23
C PHE A 152 3.86 7.43 17.66
N ALA A 153 4.12 8.58 18.30
CA ALA A 153 4.70 8.65 19.64
C ALA A 153 3.65 8.64 20.77
N GLU A 154 2.37 8.69 20.43
CA GLU A 154 1.26 8.92 21.37
C GLU A 154 0.38 7.68 21.55
N GLU A 155 0.77 6.56 20.94
CA GLU A 155 0.06 5.28 20.99
C GLU A 155 1.00 4.10 21.21
N ASN A 156 0.43 3.01 21.75
CA ASN A 156 1.04 1.69 21.63
C ASN A 156 0.58 1.08 20.30
N GLY A 157 1.41 0.26 19.68
CA GLY A 157 0.97 -0.49 18.52
C GLY A 157 2.10 -1.17 17.78
N SER A 158 1.78 -1.74 16.62
CA SER A 158 2.77 -2.36 15.75
C SER A 158 2.73 -1.76 14.35
N ILE A 159 3.92 -1.60 13.75
CA ILE A 159 4.07 -1.30 12.33
C ILE A 159 4.96 -2.35 11.66
N VAL A 160 4.72 -2.59 10.37
CA VAL A 160 5.48 -3.56 9.57
C VAL A 160 6.51 -2.82 8.73
N ASN A 161 7.80 -3.09 8.92
CA ASN A 161 8.84 -2.52 8.08
C ASN A 161 8.99 -3.25 6.73
N SER A 162 9.85 -2.73 5.84
CA SER A 162 10.09 -3.34 4.52
C SER A 162 10.65 -4.77 4.58
N GLY A 163 11.30 -5.15 5.68
CA GLY A 163 11.78 -6.51 5.93
C GLY A 163 10.70 -7.47 6.44
N ARG A 164 9.44 -7.02 6.52
CA ARG A 164 8.27 -7.73 7.07
C ARG A 164 8.23 -7.85 8.59
N TRP A 165 9.06 -7.09 9.31
CA TRP A 165 9.11 -7.17 10.77
C TRP A 165 7.98 -6.35 11.36
N LEU A 166 7.04 -7.03 12.03
CA LEU A 166 6.07 -6.42 12.93
C LEU A 166 6.82 -6.00 14.18
N GLN A 167 6.95 -4.69 14.38
CA GLN A 167 7.69 -4.11 15.50
C GLN A 167 6.73 -3.36 16.40
N TRP A 168 6.70 -3.75 17.67
CA TRP A 168 5.92 -3.05 18.68
C TRP A 168 6.61 -1.75 19.10
N HIS A 169 5.82 -0.69 19.31
CA HIS A 169 6.23 0.56 19.92
C HIS A 169 5.28 0.92 21.07
N TRP A 170 5.73 1.85 21.92
CA TRP A 170 5.03 2.24 23.13
C TRP A 170 4.79 3.74 23.14
N LYS A 171 3.65 4.13 23.69
CA LYS A 171 3.25 5.51 23.95
C LYS A 171 4.29 6.22 24.82
N GLY A 172 4.73 7.39 24.37
CA GLY A 172 5.66 8.25 25.09
C GLY A 172 5.01 9.48 25.76
N ALA A 173 3.89 9.96 25.22
CA ALA A 173 3.14 11.10 25.74
C ALA A 173 1.66 11.02 25.32
N ASP A 174 0.80 11.83 25.95
CA ASP A 174 -0.55 12.09 25.46
C ASP A 174 -0.52 13.06 24.27
N ALA A 175 -1.51 12.96 23.39
CA ALA A 175 -1.65 13.82 22.23
C ALA A 175 -2.04 15.26 22.62
N PRO A 176 -1.71 16.27 21.79
CA PRO A 176 -1.98 17.66 22.11
C PRO A 176 -3.48 18.01 22.03
N GLY A 177 -3.92 18.87 22.94
CA GLY A 177 -5.26 19.45 22.90
C GLY A 177 -6.36 18.41 23.14
N ILE A 178 -7.19 18.18 22.12
CA ILE A 178 -8.31 17.23 22.15
C ILE A 178 -8.11 16.05 21.18
N ALA A 179 -6.89 15.86 20.70
CA ALA A 179 -6.57 14.76 19.81
C ALA A 179 -6.76 13.42 20.52
N THR A 180 -7.33 12.45 19.80
CA THR A 180 -7.59 11.09 20.29
C THR A 180 -7.01 10.07 19.32
N THR A 181 -6.96 8.80 19.73
CA THR A 181 -6.43 7.75 18.87
C THR A 181 -7.25 7.58 17.59
N ASP A 182 -6.63 7.08 16.52
CA ASP A 182 -7.36 6.69 15.30
C ASP A 182 -8.47 5.66 15.61
N GLY A 183 -8.20 4.75 16.55
CA GLY A 183 -9.15 3.75 17.03
C GLY A 183 -10.39 4.37 17.69
N GLU A 184 -10.22 5.36 18.58
CA GLU A 184 -11.34 6.06 19.22
C GLU A 184 -12.18 6.86 18.24
N ILE A 185 -11.56 7.54 17.26
CA ILE A 185 -12.28 8.31 16.25
C ILE A 185 -13.17 7.38 15.42
N LEU A 186 -12.60 6.26 14.93
CA LEU A 186 -13.34 5.26 14.16
C LEU A 186 -14.43 4.59 15.01
N ALA A 187 -14.14 4.24 16.27
CA ALA A 187 -15.12 3.69 17.21
C ALA A 187 -16.29 4.65 17.41
N GLY A 188 -15.99 5.94 17.60
CA GLY A 188 -16.99 6.98 17.78
C GLY A 188 -17.94 7.11 16.57
N ILE A 189 -17.41 7.07 15.35
CA ILE A 189 -18.23 7.12 14.13
C ILE A 189 -19.05 5.83 14.00
N PHE A 190 -18.38 4.69 14.13
CA PHE A 190 -18.98 3.38 13.88
C PHE A 190 -20.08 3.02 14.86
N LEU A 191 -19.87 3.24 16.17
CA LEU A 191 -20.87 2.92 17.19
C LEU A 191 -22.12 3.78 17.08
N ARG A 192 -21.98 5.07 16.68
CA ARG A 192 -23.10 5.95 16.40
C ARG A 192 -23.87 5.49 15.16
N LEU A 193 -23.17 5.19 14.07
CA LEU A 193 -23.77 4.65 12.85
C LEU A 193 -24.53 3.35 13.14
N ARG A 194 -23.90 2.40 13.83
CA ARG A 194 -24.49 1.12 14.22
C ARG A 194 -25.75 1.30 15.08
N LYS A 195 -25.71 2.22 16.05
CA LYS A 195 -26.87 2.54 16.87
C LYS A 195 -28.05 3.04 16.02
N MET A 196 -27.78 3.96 15.08
CA MET A 196 -28.80 4.47 14.15
C MET A 196 -29.41 3.33 13.31
N TYR A 197 -28.59 2.45 12.73
CA TYR A 197 -29.10 1.29 11.99
C TYR A 197 -29.94 0.35 12.87
N ALA A 198 -29.59 0.18 14.14
CA ALA A 198 -30.35 -0.67 15.06
C ALA A 198 -31.70 -0.06 15.47
N GLU A 199 -31.77 1.27 15.61
CA GLU A 199 -32.98 1.99 16.04
C GLU A 199 -33.90 2.35 14.88
N GLU A 200 -33.33 2.73 13.73
CA GLU A 200 -34.05 3.32 12.59
C GLU A 200 -34.17 2.35 11.40
N GLY A 201 -33.39 1.26 11.40
CA GLY A 201 -33.24 0.38 10.24
C GLY A 201 -32.43 1.05 9.12
N GLY A 202 -32.59 0.55 7.90
CA GLY A 202 -31.90 1.07 6.72
C GLY A 202 -31.69 0.00 5.65
N PRO A 203 -31.11 0.35 4.49
CA PRO A 203 -30.72 -0.63 3.48
C PRO A 203 -29.62 -1.55 4.01
N THR A 204 -29.80 -2.87 3.87
CA THR A 204 -28.79 -3.89 4.17
C THR A 204 -28.13 -3.70 5.55
N PRO A 205 -28.89 -3.72 6.66
CA PRO A 205 -28.37 -3.44 8.00
C PRO A 205 -27.45 -4.56 8.53
N GLU A 206 -27.60 -5.79 8.04
CA GLU A 206 -26.97 -6.98 8.62
C GLU A 206 -25.45 -6.90 8.69
N PRO A 207 -24.69 -6.49 7.65
CA PRO A 207 -23.24 -6.38 7.73
C PRO A 207 -22.75 -5.40 8.80
N VAL A 208 -23.49 -4.29 9.01
CA VAL A 208 -23.15 -3.27 10.02
C VAL A 208 -23.41 -3.79 11.44
N LEU A 209 -24.55 -4.45 11.63
CA LEU A 209 -25.00 -4.98 12.93
C LEU A 209 -24.30 -6.31 13.31
N ASN A 210 -23.78 -7.05 12.33
CA ASN A 210 -23.18 -8.36 12.54
C ASN A 210 -21.65 -8.34 12.63
N MET A 211 -20.98 -7.29 12.15
CA MET A 211 -19.55 -7.09 12.40
C MET A 211 -19.27 -7.11 13.91
N THR A 212 -18.27 -7.86 14.35
CA THR A 212 -17.86 -7.91 15.76
C THR A 212 -17.30 -6.56 16.20
N TRP A 213 -17.42 -6.26 17.48
CA TRP A 213 -16.78 -5.09 18.10
C TRP A 213 -16.58 -5.37 19.60
N ASP A 214 -16.00 -6.53 19.86
CA ASP A 214 -15.96 -7.16 21.18
C ASP A 214 -14.71 -6.73 21.96
N TYR A 215 -14.47 -5.42 21.99
CA TYR A 215 -13.36 -4.81 22.74
C TYR A 215 -13.78 -4.53 24.18
N SER A 216 -12.84 -4.69 25.10
CA SER A 216 -13.06 -4.43 26.54
C SER A 216 -13.61 -3.04 26.82
N THR A 217 -13.13 -2.03 26.09
CA THR A 217 -13.65 -0.67 26.07
C THR A 217 -14.09 -0.34 24.63
N PRO A 218 -15.37 -0.52 24.27
CA PRO A 218 -15.81 -0.40 22.88
C PRO A 218 -15.50 0.94 22.19
N HIS A 219 -15.44 2.03 22.95
CA HIS A 219 -15.14 3.37 22.40
C HIS A 219 -13.64 3.66 22.30
N GLU A 220 -12.78 2.80 22.86
CA GLU A 220 -11.32 2.92 22.86
C GLU A 220 -10.70 1.50 22.70
N PRO A 221 -10.76 0.90 21.49
CA PRO A 221 -10.19 -0.44 21.25
C PRO A 221 -8.68 -0.46 21.53
N ALA A 222 -8.21 -1.36 22.40
CA ALA A 222 -6.80 -1.44 22.73
C ALA A 222 -5.99 -2.09 21.60
N SER A 223 -4.81 -1.55 21.30
CA SER A 223 -3.90 -2.09 20.27
C SER A 223 -3.54 -3.56 20.52
N GLU A 224 -3.43 -3.97 21.78
CA GLU A 224 -3.18 -5.35 22.20
C GLU A 224 -4.33 -6.29 21.82
N GLU A 225 -5.59 -5.87 21.99
CA GLU A 225 -6.77 -6.66 21.63
C GLU A 225 -6.82 -6.89 20.11
N VAL A 226 -6.63 -5.82 19.32
CA VAL A 226 -6.62 -5.88 17.85
C VAL A 226 -5.44 -6.71 17.31
N ALA A 227 -4.28 -6.62 17.96
CA ALA A 227 -3.12 -7.44 17.61
C ALA A 227 -3.34 -8.93 17.89
N MET A 228 -3.95 -9.27 19.03
CA MET A 228 -4.33 -10.66 19.35
C MET A 228 -5.44 -11.18 18.43
N GLU A 229 -6.37 -10.34 17.98
CA GLU A 229 -7.36 -10.72 16.97
C GLU A 229 -6.69 -10.99 15.61
N SER A 230 -5.76 -10.12 15.22
CA SER A 230 -4.97 -10.28 13.99
C SER A 230 -4.14 -11.57 14.01
N ASN A 231 -3.50 -11.90 15.14
CA ASN A 231 -2.82 -13.17 15.36
C ASN A 231 -3.79 -14.36 15.25
N GLY A 232 -4.85 -14.32 16.06
CA GLY A 232 -5.89 -15.33 16.09
C GLY A 232 -5.87 -16.25 17.31
N LYS A 233 -6.99 -16.93 17.54
CA LYS A 233 -7.23 -17.83 18.68
C LYS A 233 -8.03 -19.07 18.28
N ALA A 234 -7.96 -20.09 19.13
CA ALA A 234 -8.83 -21.25 19.05
C ALA A 234 -10.20 -20.93 19.67
N LEU A 235 -11.29 -21.21 18.95
CA LEU A 235 -12.68 -21.05 19.41
C LEU A 235 -13.24 -22.34 20.02
N ALA A 236 -12.57 -23.47 19.78
CA ALA A 236 -12.79 -24.76 20.41
C ALA A 236 -11.44 -25.43 20.71
N ASP A 237 -11.44 -26.53 21.46
CA ASP A 237 -10.22 -27.34 21.61
C ASP A 237 -9.82 -27.89 20.23
N LEU A 238 -8.60 -27.57 19.79
CA LEU A 238 -8.05 -28.07 18.54
C LEU A 238 -7.33 -29.38 18.84
N THR A 239 -7.79 -30.48 18.26
CA THR A 239 -7.19 -31.80 18.40
C THR A 239 -6.29 -32.15 17.23
N ASP A 240 -5.16 -32.80 17.48
CA ASP A 240 -4.35 -33.41 16.43
C ASP A 240 -5.14 -34.57 15.80
N PRO A 241 -5.33 -34.59 14.46
CA PRO A 241 -6.18 -35.58 13.81
C PRO A 241 -5.60 -37.00 13.82
N VAL A 242 -4.30 -37.16 14.07
CA VAL A 242 -3.62 -38.47 14.10
C VAL A 242 -3.69 -39.09 15.49
N THR A 243 -3.45 -38.28 16.52
CA THR A 243 -3.32 -38.74 17.91
C THR A 243 -4.57 -38.49 18.76
N GLY A 244 -5.47 -37.60 18.32
CA GLY A 244 -6.64 -37.14 19.07
C GLY A 244 -6.31 -36.22 20.24
N ALA A 245 -5.03 -35.93 20.50
CA ALA A 245 -4.61 -35.07 21.61
C ALA A 245 -4.97 -33.61 21.36
N VAL A 246 -5.43 -32.89 22.39
CA VAL A 246 -5.64 -31.44 22.31
C VAL A 246 -4.29 -30.74 22.17
N VAL A 247 -4.08 -30.04 21.05
CA VAL A 247 -2.86 -29.29 20.73
C VAL A 247 -2.99 -27.80 21.03
N VAL A 248 -4.20 -27.24 21.00
CA VAL A 248 -4.50 -25.85 21.41
C VAL A 248 -5.84 -25.85 22.13
N LYS A 249 -5.89 -25.27 23.33
CA LYS A 249 -7.15 -25.20 24.10
C LYS A 249 -8.04 -24.06 23.62
N LYS A 250 -9.36 -24.21 23.79
CA LYS A 250 -10.33 -23.12 23.56
C LYS A 250 -9.90 -21.83 24.28
N GLY A 251 -9.94 -20.72 23.56
CA GLY A 251 -9.58 -19.38 24.03
C GLY A 251 -8.09 -19.04 23.92
N GLN A 252 -7.22 -20.02 23.68
CA GLN A 252 -5.78 -19.80 23.57
C GLN A 252 -5.39 -19.16 22.23
N GLN A 253 -4.42 -18.25 22.26
CA GLN A 253 -3.82 -17.66 21.06
C GLN A 253 -3.13 -18.74 20.21
N LEU A 254 -3.21 -18.60 18.88
CA LEU A 254 -2.53 -19.48 17.94
C LEU A 254 -1.03 -19.12 17.89
N SER A 255 -0.18 -20.14 17.76
CA SER A 255 1.26 -19.98 17.57
C SER A 255 1.70 -20.10 16.11
N SER A 256 0.80 -20.52 15.21
CA SER A 256 1.08 -20.65 13.78
C SER A 256 -0.19 -20.68 12.95
N PHE A 257 -0.14 -20.11 11.74
CA PHE A 257 -1.25 -20.27 10.77
C PHE A 257 -1.49 -21.73 10.35
N ALA A 258 -0.54 -22.63 10.59
CA ALA A 258 -0.74 -24.06 10.36
C ALA A 258 -1.83 -24.67 11.27
N GLN A 259 -2.22 -23.97 12.35
CA GLN A 259 -3.29 -24.38 13.27
C GLN A 259 -4.68 -23.91 12.81
N LEU A 260 -4.77 -23.01 11.82
CA LEU A 260 -6.04 -22.52 11.30
C LEU A 260 -6.84 -23.65 10.63
N ARG A 261 -8.16 -23.60 10.78
CA ARG A 261 -9.14 -24.56 10.24
C ARG A 261 -10.23 -23.86 9.43
N ASP A 262 -10.92 -24.64 8.62
CA ASP A 262 -12.05 -24.23 7.76
C ASP A 262 -13.42 -24.67 8.31
N ASP A 263 -13.46 -25.17 9.55
CA ASP A 263 -14.66 -25.66 10.24
C ASP A 263 -15.25 -24.65 11.24
N GLY A 264 -14.71 -23.43 11.27
CA GLY A 264 -15.15 -22.36 12.18
C GLY A 264 -14.60 -22.47 13.61
N THR A 265 -13.70 -23.41 13.91
CA THR A 265 -13.11 -23.58 15.24
C THR A 265 -11.90 -22.69 15.51
N THR A 266 -11.47 -21.89 14.54
CA THR A 266 -10.39 -20.89 14.68
C THR A 266 -10.82 -19.52 14.17
N SER A 267 -10.27 -18.46 14.75
CA SER A 267 -10.42 -17.08 14.27
C SER A 267 -9.07 -16.42 14.08
N SER A 268 -8.88 -15.62 13.03
CA SER A 268 -7.67 -14.81 12.79
C SER A 268 -8.00 -13.69 11.81
N GLY A 269 -7.81 -12.43 12.21
CA GLY A 269 -8.03 -11.27 11.35
C GLY A 269 -6.98 -11.13 10.24
N CYS A 270 -5.78 -11.68 10.44
CA CYS A 270 -4.71 -11.67 9.45
C CYS A 270 -3.88 -12.96 9.54
N TRP A 271 -4.19 -13.95 8.71
CA TRP A 271 -3.58 -15.28 8.80
C TRP A 271 -2.03 -15.27 8.78
N ILE A 272 -1.41 -14.37 8.00
CA ILE A 272 0.06 -14.26 7.94
C ILE A 272 0.68 -13.77 9.26
N PHE A 273 -0.11 -13.23 10.18
CA PHE A 273 0.32 -12.75 11.50
C PHE A 273 0.10 -13.78 12.62
N ALA A 274 -0.51 -14.94 12.34
CA ALA A 274 -0.62 -16.03 13.31
C ALA A 274 0.79 -16.52 13.69
N GLY A 275 1.18 -16.28 14.95
CA GLY A 275 2.53 -16.43 15.49
C GLY A 275 3.15 -15.12 16.01
N SER A 276 2.52 -13.97 15.79
CA SER A 276 3.01 -12.66 16.25
C SER A 276 2.69 -12.34 17.70
N TRP A 277 1.59 -12.89 18.23
CA TRP A 277 1.21 -12.79 19.64
C TRP A 277 0.66 -14.13 20.12
N THR A 278 1.50 -14.89 20.81
CA THR A 278 1.23 -16.29 21.13
C THR A 278 0.97 -16.46 22.63
N PRO A 279 0.73 -17.69 23.14
CA PRO A 279 0.68 -17.94 24.58
C PRO A 279 1.97 -17.56 25.32
N GLU A 280 3.10 -17.52 24.61
CA GLU A 280 4.39 -17.04 25.09
C GLU A 280 4.49 -15.51 25.14
N GLY A 281 3.46 -14.79 24.69
CA GLY A 281 3.37 -13.34 24.72
C GLY A 281 3.56 -12.66 23.36
N ASN A 282 3.70 -11.34 23.40
CA ASN A 282 3.87 -10.48 22.21
C ASN A 282 5.27 -10.65 21.61
N GLN A 283 5.38 -11.38 20.49
CA GLN A 283 6.65 -11.63 19.81
C GLN A 283 7.19 -10.39 19.09
N MET A 284 6.32 -9.45 18.73
CA MET A 284 6.66 -8.19 18.06
C MET A 284 7.45 -7.24 18.98
N ALA A 285 7.35 -7.44 20.29
CA ALA A 285 8.03 -6.66 21.31
C ALA A 285 9.41 -7.22 21.71
N ARG A 286 9.84 -8.36 21.14
CA ARG A 286 11.15 -8.95 21.48
C ARG A 286 12.30 -8.04 21.05
N ARG A 287 13.37 -8.00 21.86
CA ARG A 287 14.53 -7.10 21.69
C ARG A 287 15.88 -7.83 21.71
N ASP A 288 15.89 -9.13 21.40
CA ASP A 288 17.13 -9.89 21.32
C ASP A 288 17.79 -9.68 19.95
N ASN A 289 18.93 -9.01 19.93
CA ASN A 289 19.69 -8.68 18.72
C ASN A 289 20.82 -9.67 18.42
N ALA A 290 20.81 -10.86 19.02
CA ALA A 290 21.80 -11.88 18.74
C ALA A 290 21.82 -12.26 17.24
N ASP A 291 23.02 -12.32 16.68
CA ASP A 291 23.32 -12.77 15.31
C ASP A 291 24.38 -13.88 15.34
N PRO A 292 24.01 -15.13 15.72
CA PRO A 292 25.00 -16.20 15.90
C PRO A 292 25.73 -16.59 14.62
N SER A 293 25.16 -16.32 13.44
CA SER A 293 25.80 -16.64 12.15
C SER A 293 26.75 -15.57 11.65
N GLY A 294 26.65 -14.33 12.17
CA GLY A 294 27.40 -13.17 11.67
C GLY A 294 26.92 -12.65 10.31
N LEU A 295 25.75 -13.09 9.84
CA LEU A 295 25.17 -12.70 8.53
C LEU A 295 24.06 -11.64 8.67
N GLY A 296 23.89 -11.07 9.86
CA GLY A 296 22.92 -10.02 10.15
C GLY A 296 21.50 -10.51 10.36
N ASN A 297 21.30 -11.77 10.77
CA ASN A 297 19.95 -12.33 10.91
C ASN A 297 19.53 -12.49 12.38
N THR A 298 18.79 -11.51 12.88
CA THR A 298 18.42 -11.41 14.30
C THR A 298 17.01 -11.94 14.57
N LEU A 299 16.87 -13.28 14.59
CA LEU A 299 15.56 -13.96 14.80
C LEU A 299 14.85 -13.58 16.11
N GLY A 300 15.59 -13.13 17.12
CA GLY A 300 15.09 -12.70 18.41
C GLY A 300 14.61 -11.24 18.47
N TRP A 301 14.79 -10.46 17.39
CA TRP A 301 14.38 -9.06 17.35
C TRP A 301 13.03 -8.94 16.64
N ALA A 302 12.02 -8.46 17.36
CA ALA A 302 10.64 -8.38 16.89
C ALA A 302 10.14 -9.72 16.30
N TRP A 303 9.18 -9.67 15.37
CA TRP A 303 8.70 -10.86 14.67
C TRP A 303 8.41 -10.56 13.20
N ALA A 304 8.87 -11.40 12.28
CA ALA A 304 8.64 -11.22 10.85
C ALA A 304 7.56 -12.18 10.32
N TRP A 305 6.67 -11.70 9.45
CA TRP A 305 5.77 -12.62 8.73
C TRP A 305 6.43 -13.13 7.45
N PRO A 306 6.23 -14.39 7.03
CA PRO A 306 5.49 -15.45 7.73
C PRO A 306 6.37 -16.23 8.74
N LEU A 307 5.83 -16.60 9.90
CA LEU A 307 6.46 -17.49 10.91
C LEU A 307 7.93 -17.18 11.24
N ASN A 308 8.24 -15.89 11.40
CA ASN A 308 9.57 -15.36 11.71
C ASN A 308 10.66 -15.63 10.64
N ARG A 309 10.27 -16.06 9.43
CA ARG A 309 11.18 -16.28 8.29
C ARG A 309 11.71 -14.94 7.77
N ARG A 310 13.00 -14.70 7.95
CA ARG A 310 13.63 -13.41 7.62
C ARG A 310 14.00 -13.33 6.15
N ILE A 311 14.40 -14.45 5.55
CA ILE A 311 14.73 -14.56 4.12
C ILE A 311 13.69 -15.46 3.46
N LEU A 312 12.82 -14.89 2.63
CA LEU A 312 11.87 -15.69 1.83
C LEU A 312 12.63 -16.55 0.82
N TYR A 313 12.04 -17.70 0.49
CA TYR A 313 12.54 -18.65 -0.50
C TYR A 313 13.93 -19.21 -0.15
N ASN A 314 14.31 -19.20 1.13
CA ASN A 314 15.65 -19.57 1.58
C ASN A 314 16.02 -21.05 1.30
N ARG A 315 15.08 -21.93 0.94
CA ARG A 315 15.42 -23.26 0.38
C ARG A 315 16.25 -23.16 -0.91
N ALA A 316 16.05 -22.11 -1.71
CA ALA A 316 16.81 -21.86 -2.93
C ALA A 316 18.26 -21.41 -2.66
N SER A 317 18.66 -21.19 -1.40
CA SER A 317 20.05 -20.90 -1.05
C SER A 317 20.99 -22.11 -1.16
N ALA A 318 20.43 -23.30 -1.44
CA ALA A 318 21.15 -24.56 -1.59
C ALA A 318 20.72 -25.27 -2.87
N ASP A 319 21.59 -26.14 -3.36
CA ASP A 319 21.32 -27.00 -4.51
C ASP A 319 20.23 -28.05 -4.21
N PRO A 320 19.80 -28.86 -5.21
CA PRO A 320 18.77 -29.88 -4.99
C PRO A 320 19.16 -30.90 -3.90
N GLN A 321 20.45 -31.17 -3.74
CA GLN A 321 21.02 -32.08 -2.73
C GLN A 321 21.23 -31.42 -1.37
N GLY A 322 20.85 -30.14 -1.23
CA GLY A 322 20.87 -29.40 0.03
C GLY A 322 22.26 -28.86 0.40
N LYS A 323 23.21 -28.89 -0.53
CA LYS A 323 24.51 -28.25 -0.34
C LYS A 323 24.38 -26.75 -0.63
N PRO A 324 24.85 -25.86 0.27
CA PRO A 324 24.76 -24.43 0.05
C PRO A 324 25.52 -24.01 -1.22
N TRP A 325 24.94 -23.09 -2.01
CA TRP A 325 25.61 -22.53 -3.19
C TRP A 325 26.89 -21.77 -2.81
N ASP A 326 26.83 -21.04 -1.71
CA ASP A 326 27.99 -20.41 -1.07
C ASP A 326 28.12 -20.94 0.37
N PRO A 327 29.14 -21.77 0.68
CA PRO A 327 29.36 -22.30 2.02
C PRO A 327 29.56 -21.24 3.11
N LYS A 328 30.00 -20.03 2.77
CA LYS A 328 30.16 -18.92 3.73
C LYS A 328 28.84 -18.22 4.05
N ARG A 329 27.79 -18.49 3.27
CA ARG A 329 26.43 -17.93 3.42
C ARG A 329 25.40 -19.06 3.53
N GLN A 330 25.71 -20.10 4.29
CA GLN A 330 24.77 -21.20 4.53
C GLN A 330 23.59 -20.73 5.38
N ILE A 331 22.41 -20.60 4.77
CA ILE A 331 21.18 -20.23 5.47
C ILE A 331 20.53 -21.45 6.12
N LEU A 332 20.31 -22.50 5.33
CA LEU A 332 19.72 -23.76 5.77
C LEU A 332 20.68 -24.95 5.62
N LYS A 333 20.44 -25.98 6.43
CA LYS A 333 21.09 -27.27 6.43
C LYS A 333 20.03 -28.35 6.67
N TRP A 334 20.14 -29.46 5.95
CA TRP A 334 19.39 -30.68 6.25
C TRP A 334 20.14 -31.50 7.32
N ASP A 335 19.46 -31.87 8.41
CA ASP A 335 20.06 -32.64 9.51
C ASP A 335 19.84 -34.17 9.41
N GLY A 336 19.18 -34.62 8.34
CA GLY A 336 18.77 -36.02 8.15
C GLY A 336 17.26 -36.23 8.32
N ALA A 337 16.57 -35.34 9.04
CA ALA A 337 15.14 -35.42 9.29
C ALA A 337 14.38 -34.12 8.98
N LYS A 338 15.01 -32.96 9.13
CA LYS A 338 14.40 -31.64 8.88
C LYS A 338 15.42 -30.62 8.38
N TRP A 339 14.88 -29.53 7.83
CA TRP A 339 15.64 -28.32 7.55
C TRP A 339 15.78 -27.49 8.83
N ALA A 340 16.99 -27.04 9.10
CA ALA A 340 17.31 -26.11 10.19
C ALA A 340 18.47 -25.22 9.77
N GLY A 341 18.77 -24.16 10.51
CA GLY A 341 19.89 -23.30 10.19
C GLY A 341 19.83 -21.97 10.92
N MET A 342 20.43 -20.95 10.32
CA MET A 342 20.45 -19.59 10.87
C MET A 342 19.16 -18.79 10.60
N ASP A 343 18.26 -19.31 9.79
CA ASP A 343 16.93 -18.75 9.54
C ASP A 343 15.87 -19.86 9.64
N ILE A 344 14.61 -19.47 9.80
CA ILE A 344 13.48 -20.41 9.78
C ILE A 344 13.27 -20.89 8.34
N PRO A 345 13.17 -22.21 8.09
CA PRO A 345 12.94 -22.71 6.73
C PRO A 345 11.65 -22.18 6.12
N ASP A 346 11.76 -21.51 4.97
CA ASP A 346 10.64 -21.16 4.10
C ASP A 346 10.34 -22.30 3.13
N TYR A 347 10.00 -23.46 3.70
CA TYR A 347 9.90 -24.70 2.95
C TYR A 347 9.07 -25.75 3.70
N SER A 348 8.78 -26.87 3.04
CA SER A 348 8.24 -28.06 3.68
C SER A 348 9.34 -28.88 4.38
N ALA A 349 8.96 -30.02 4.95
CA ALA A 349 9.91 -31.01 5.49
C ALA A 349 10.48 -31.95 4.40
N ALA A 350 10.31 -31.65 3.11
CA ALA A 350 10.78 -32.52 2.04
C ALA A 350 12.31 -32.65 2.05
N ALA A 351 12.80 -33.89 1.91
CA ALA A 351 14.23 -34.19 1.94
C ALA A 351 14.95 -33.65 0.69
N PRO A 352 16.27 -33.42 0.76
CA PRO A 352 17.08 -33.13 -0.41
C PRO A 352 16.95 -34.21 -1.49
N GLY A 353 16.95 -33.80 -2.76
CA GLY A 353 16.73 -34.68 -3.91
C GLY A 353 15.26 -35.00 -4.21
N SER A 354 14.31 -34.49 -3.43
CA SER A 354 12.88 -34.53 -3.79
C SER A 354 12.52 -33.53 -4.90
N ASP A 355 11.38 -33.74 -5.55
CA ASP A 355 10.87 -32.87 -6.62
C ASP A 355 10.11 -31.62 -6.10
N VAL A 356 10.10 -31.38 -4.79
CA VAL A 356 9.37 -30.24 -4.20
C VAL A 356 10.12 -28.93 -4.47
N GLY A 357 9.47 -27.97 -5.13
CA GLY A 357 10.09 -26.70 -5.51
C GLY A 357 10.18 -25.69 -4.34
N PRO A 358 11.22 -24.83 -4.30
CA PRO A 358 11.49 -23.92 -3.18
C PRO A 358 10.51 -22.74 -3.04
N PHE A 359 9.66 -22.47 -4.04
CA PHE A 359 8.70 -21.37 -4.01
C PHE A 359 7.32 -21.86 -3.58
N ILE A 360 7.14 -22.09 -2.28
CA ILE A 360 6.00 -22.84 -1.73
C ILE A 360 4.61 -22.22 -1.95
N MET A 361 4.54 -20.93 -2.25
CA MET A 361 3.29 -20.23 -2.56
C MET A 361 2.88 -20.43 -4.03
N GLN A 362 3.77 -20.90 -4.88
CA GLN A 362 3.51 -21.11 -6.30
C GLN A 362 2.92 -22.52 -6.53
N PRO A 363 1.85 -22.64 -7.33
CA PRO A 363 1.24 -23.95 -7.66
C PRO A 363 2.21 -24.98 -8.24
N GLU A 364 3.22 -24.51 -8.97
CA GLU A 364 4.28 -25.30 -9.60
C GLU A 364 5.59 -25.34 -8.79
N GLY A 365 5.68 -24.63 -7.66
CA GLY A 365 6.88 -24.58 -6.81
C GLY A 365 8.09 -23.83 -7.37
N MET A 366 7.94 -23.10 -8.48
CA MET A 366 9.02 -22.46 -9.23
C MET A 366 8.91 -20.93 -9.28
N GLY A 367 10.06 -20.27 -9.46
CA GLY A 367 10.12 -18.87 -9.89
C GLY A 367 9.76 -18.76 -11.38
N ARG A 368 8.88 -17.83 -11.74
CA ARG A 368 8.39 -17.67 -13.12
C ARG A 368 9.28 -16.74 -13.93
N LEU A 369 9.88 -17.27 -14.99
CA LEU A 369 10.43 -16.48 -16.09
C LEU A 369 9.33 -16.06 -17.08
N PHE A 370 8.38 -16.96 -17.34
CA PHE A 370 7.16 -16.71 -18.10
C PHE A 370 5.99 -16.60 -17.12
N ALA A 371 5.33 -15.45 -17.07
CA ALA A 371 4.37 -15.13 -16.01
C ALA A 371 2.96 -15.72 -16.19
N LEU A 372 2.73 -16.53 -17.24
CA LEU A 372 1.42 -17.10 -17.58
C LEU A 372 0.38 -15.99 -17.83
N ASP A 373 -0.80 -16.12 -17.20
CA ASP A 373 -1.95 -15.23 -17.29
C ASP A 373 -1.97 -14.16 -16.18
N LYS A 374 -0.83 -13.90 -15.52
CA LYS A 374 -0.79 -13.07 -14.29
C LYS A 374 -0.58 -11.58 -14.53
N MET A 375 -0.17 -11.17 -15.72
CA MET A 375 0.11 -9.78 -16.07
C MET A 375 -0.85 -9.32 -17.18
N ALA A 376 -1.39 -8.12 -17.07
CA ALA A 376 -2.35 -7.57 -18.03
C ALA A 376 -1.73 -7.35 -19.43
N GLU A 377 -0.46 -6.95 -19.47
CA GLU A 377 0.30 -6.55 -20.65
C GLU A 377 1.11 -7.68 -21.29
N GLY A 378 1.12 -8.88 -20.68
CA GLY A 378 1.72 -10.08 -21.25
C GLY A 378 2.69 -10.81 -20.33
N PRO A 379 3.05 -12.06 -20.67
CA PRO A 379 3.80 -12.96 -19.79
C PRO A 379 5.31 -12.64 -19.70
N PHE A 380 5.81 -11.76 -20.57
CA PHE A 380 7.17 -11.24 -20.56
C PHE A 380 7.12 -9.71 -20.54
N PRO A 381 8.11 -9.05 -19.90
CA PRO A 381 8.28 -7.61 -20.03
C PRO A 381 8.58 -7.23 -21.49
N GLU A 382 8.00 -6.11 -21.94
CA GLU A 382 8.23 -5.50 -23.25
C GLU A 382 8.35 -3.98 -23.09
N HIS A 383 9.12 -3.32 -23.96
CA HIS A 383 9.33 -1.87 -23.85
C HIS A 383 8.15 -1.10 -24.46
N TYR A 384 7.48 -0.31 -23.62
CA TYR A 384 6.50 0.68 -24.05
C TYR A 384 6.89 2.07 -23.55
N GLU A 385 6.67 3.08 -24.39
CA GLU A 385 6.93 4.47 -24.05
C GLU A 385 5.89 5.02 -23.05
N PRO A 386 6.25 5.99 -22.19
CA PRO A 386 5.30 6.74 -21.38
C PRO A 386 4.19 7.36 -22.24
N PHE A 387 3.03 7.63 -21.64
CA PHE A 387 1.90 8.23 -22.38
C PHE A 387 2.23 9.62 -22.93
N GLU A 388 3.09 10.35 -22.23
CA GLU A 388 3.72 11.57 -22.72
C GLU A 388 5.22 11.29 -22.96
N THR A 389 5.58 10.87 -24.17
CA THR A 389 6.97 10.62 -24.57
C THR A 389 7.54 11.76 -25.41
N PRO A 390 8.80 12.19 -25.16
CA PRO A 390 9.45 13.23 -25.97
C PRO A 390 9.81 12.74 -27.39
N LEU A 391 9.77 11.42 -27.64
CA LEU A 391 10.06 10.85 -28.94
C LEU A 391 8.87 10.95 -29.90
N GLY A 392 7.64 10.90 -29.36
CA GLY A 392 6.40 10.81 -30.13
C GLY A 392 6.20 9.47 -30.85
N THR A 393 7.06 8.49 -30.59
CA THR A 393 7.06 7.15 -31.17
C THR A 393 7.81 6.19 -30.25
N ASN A 394 7.65 4.89 -30.45
CA ASN A 394 8.48 3.86 -29.84
C ASN A 394 9.43 3.28 -30.90
N PRO A 395 10.77 3.46 -30.77
CA PRO A 395 11.72 2.95 -31.75
C PRO A 395 11.71 1.43 -31.94
N LEU A 396 11.27 0.66 -30.94
CA LEU A 396 11.22 -0.80 -31.00
C LEU A 396 10.05 -1.27 -31.88
N HIS A 397 8.89 -0.64 -31.73
CA HIS A 397 7.69 -0.93 -32.52
C HIS A 397 6.78 0.30 -32.65
N PRO A 398 6.95 1.13 -33.70
CA PRO A 398 6.21 2.39 -33.87
C PRO A 398 4.68 2.27 -33.91
N ASN A 399 4.15 1.08 -34.24
CA ASN A 399 2.71 0.84 -34.28
C ASN A 399 2.07 0.70 -32.88
N VAL A 400 2.88 0.44 -31.84
CA VAL A 400 2.41 0.30 -30.44
C VAL A 400 3.34 1.15 -29.57
N VAL A 401 2.98 2.42 -29.36
CA VAL A 401 3.87 3.37 -28.70
C VAL A 401 3.90 3.11 -27.19
N SER A 402 2.76 3.27 -26.54
CA SER A 402 2.56 3.10 -25.09
C SER A 402 1.89 1.77 -24.76
N ASN A 403 1.83 1.43 -23.47
CA ASN A 403 1.35 0.13 -23.01
C ASN A 403 -0.10 -0.13 -23.50
N PRO A 404 -0.34 -1.18 -24.32
CA PRO A 404 -1.63 -1.43 -24.93
C PRO A 404 -2.71 -1.94 -23.94
N ALA A 405 -2.32 -2.39 -22.75
CA ALA A 405 -3.24 -2.87 -21.71
C ALA A 405 -3.64 -1.77 -20.70
N ALA A 406 -3.02 -0.59 -20.76
CA ALA A 406 -3.29 0.48 -19.80
C ALA A 406 -4.66 1.13 -20.03
N ARG A 407 -5.32 1.53 -18.93
CA ARG A 407 -6.59 2.27 -18.96
C ARG A 407 -6.32 3.76 -18.95
N VAL A 408 -6.96 4.49 -19.87
CA VAL A 408 -6.97 5.97 -19.87
C VAL A 408 -8.40 6.45 -20.06
N PHE A 409 -8.87 7.34 -19.19
CA PHE A 409 -10.18 7.97 -19.37
C PHE A 409 -10.12 9.00 -20.50
N SER A 410 -11.21 9.17 -21.25
CA SER A 410 -11.24 10.05 -22.43
C SER A 410 -10.82 11.49 -22.12
N GLY A 411 -11.37 12.08 -21.05
CA GLY A 411 -11.04 13.45 -20.64
C GLY A 411 -9.59 13.61 -20.16
N ASP A 412 -8.96 12.54 -19.68
CA ASP A 412 -7.54 12.57 -19.29
C ASP A 412 -6.61 12.36 -20.50
N LEU A 413 -7.03 11.55 -21.47
CA LEU A 413 -6.33 11.37 -22.75
C LEU A 413 -6.27 12.68 -23.54
N GLU A 414 -7.37 13.43 -23.56
CA GLU A 414 -7.46 14.76 -24.19
C GLU A 414 -6.53 15.80 -23.53
N GLN A 415 -6.21 15.60 -22.24
CA GLN A 415 -5.30 16.46 -21.49
C GLN A 415 -3.82 16.07 -21.60
N MET A 416 -3.48 15.02 -22.35
CA MET A 416 -2.07 14.67 -22.57
C MET A 416 -1.37 15.72 -23.44
N GLY A 417 -0.22 16.17 -22.97
CA GLY A 417 0.70 17.07 -23.64
C GLY A 417 1.44 16.36 -24.78
N LYS A 418 1.88 17.15 -25.75
CA LYS A 418 2.69 16.71 -26.88
C LYS A 418 4.07 17.37 -26.84
N ALA A 419 5.07 16.67 -27.39
CA ALA A 419 6.47 17.09 -27.34
C ALA A 419 6.76 18.42 -28.07
N ASP A 420 5.90 18.85 -28.99
CA ASP A 420 6.02 20.15 -29.66
C ASP A 420 5.76 21.33 -28.71
N LYS A 421 4.88 21.15 -27.71
CA LYS A 421 4.55 22.15 -26.68
C LYS A 421 5.30 21.93 -25.37
N PHE A 422 5.55 20.67 -25.02
CA PHE A 422 6.19 20.25 -23.78
C PHE A 422 7.37 19.35 -24.11
N PRO A 423 8.52 19.90 -24.54
CA PRO A 423 9.60 19.13 -25.16
C PRO A 423 10.50 18.37 -24.18
N TYR A 424 10.36 18.59 -22.87
CA TYR A 424 11.27 18.05 -21.85
C TYR A 424 10.60 16.96 -21.04
N VAL A 425 11.37 15.95 -20.64
CA VAL A 425 10.90 14.94 -19.69
C VAL A 425 10.78 15.57 -18.31
N GLY A 426 9.59 15.54 -17.71
CA GLY A 426 9.36 15.82 -16.30
C GLY A 426 9.48 14.54 -15.49
N THR A 427 10.13 14.62 -14.33
CA THR A 427 10.16 13.52 -13.36
C THR A 427 10.09 14.04 -11.92
N THR A 428 9.37 13.32 -11.06
CA THR A 428 9.19 13.69 -9.65
C THR A 428 9.90 12.73 -8.70
N TYR A 429 10.55 13.24 -7.66
CA TYR A 429 11.32 12.42 -6.71
C TYR A 429 11.42 13.06 -5.33
N ARG A 430 12.16 12.38 -4.45
CA ARG A 430 12.35 12.75 -3.04
C ARG A 430 13.74 13.32 -2.79
N LEU A 431 13.86 14.12 -1.75
CA LEU A 431 15.09 14.59 -1.12
C LEU A 431 15.18 13.95 0.27
N THR A 432 16.41 13.71 0.73
CA THR A 432 16.69 13.01 2.00
C THR A 432 16.04 13.72 3.20
N GLU A 433 16.01 15.04 3.16
CA GLU A 433 15.64 15.92 4.27
C GLU A 433 14.13 16.00 4.49
N HIS A 434 13.33 15.58 3.51
CA HIS A 434 11.87 15.66 3.58
C HIS A 434 11.15 14.33 3.35
N PHE A 435 10.05 14.13 4.07
CA PHE A 435 9.13 13.02 3.85
C PHE A 435 7.82 13.56 3.28
N HIS A 436 7.62 13.33 1.98
CA HIS A 436 6.46 13.80 1.21
C HIS A 436 6.17 15.28 1.51
N TYR A 437 4.91 15.60 1.80
CA TYR A 437 4.39 16.90 2.16
C TYR A 437 4.19 17.04 3.69
N TRP A 438 4.74 16.10 4.48
CA TRP A 438 4.57 16.03 5.93
C TRP A 438 5.64 16.85 6.65
N THR A 439 6.93 16.55 6.43
CA THR A 439 7.98 17.15 7.28
C THR A 439 8.23 18.63 7.01
N LYS A 440 7.61 19.25 6.01
CA LYS A 440 7.57 20.72 5.87
C LYS A 440 6.87 21.42 7.03
N HIS A 441 6.15 20.69 7.89
CA HIS A 441 5.60 21.17 9.16
C HIS A 441 6.62 21.13 10.32
N ALA A 442 7.74 20.42 10.16
CA ALA A 442 8.80 20.33 11.15
C ALA A 442 9.89 21.36 10.86
N LEU A 443 10.18 22.24 11.83
CA LEU A 443 11.10 23.36 11.66
C LEU A 443 12.52 22.90 11.27
N LEU A 444 13.04 21.81 11.85
CA LEU A 444 14.37 21.29 11.51
C LEU A 444 14.49 20.93 10.02
N ASN A 445 13.48 20.25 9.47
CA ASN A 445 13.46 19.86 8.07
C ASN A 445 13.28 21.08 7.16
N ALA A 446 12.41 22.02 7.55
CA ALA A 446 12.24 23.28 6.84
C ALA A 446 13.52 24.13 6.84
N ILE A 447 14.36 24.09 7.87
CA ILE A 447 15.68 24.75 7.86
C ILE A 447 16.61 24.05 6.87
N ALA A 448 16.59 22.72 6.81
CA ALA A 448 17.49 21.94 5.96
C ALA A 448 17.19 22.12 4.46
N GLN A 449 15.92 22.13 4.06
CA GLN A 449 15.49 22.34 2.66
C GLN A 449 14.32 23.35 2.58
N PRO A 450 14.61 24.66 2.69
CA PRO A 450 13.59 25.66 3.00
C PRO A 450 12.67 26.06 1.85
N GLU A 451 13.10 25.91 0.60
CA GLU A 451 12.44 26.52 -0.54
C GLU A 451 12.41 25.57 -1.73
N GLN A 452 11.27 25.57 -2.43
CA GLN A 452 11.05 24.73 -3.59
C GLN A 452 12.01 25.08 -4.72
N PHE A 453 12.60 24.05 -5.31
CA PHE A 453 13.43 24.15 -6.49
C PHE A 453 13.07 23.08 -7.52
N VAL A 454 13.59 23.25 -8.73
CA VAL A 454 13.65 22.23 -9.79
C VAL A 454 15.09 22.09 -10.27
N GLU A 455 15.47 20.89 -10.71
CA GLU A 455 16.81 20.61 -11.22
C GLU A 455 16.84 20.65 -12.75
N ILE A 456 17.77 21.42 -13.31
CA ILE A 456 17.92 21.62 -14.75
C ILE A 456 19.37 21.36 -15.15
N GLY A 457 19.58 20.61 -16.23
CA GLY A 457 20.91 20.38 -16.79
C GLY A 457 21.56 21.65 -17.33
N GLU A 458 22.87 21.82 -17.17
CA GLU A 458 23.61 23.02 -17.62
C GLU A 458 23.40 23.34 -19.11
N LYS A 459 23.36 22.32 -19.98
CA LYS A 459 23.16 22.52 -21.43
C LYS A 459 21.80 23.16 -21.73
N LEU A 460 20.72 22.66 -21.11
CA LEU A 460 19.39 23.22 -21.28
C LEU A 460 19.28 24.62 -20.65
N ALA A 461 19.80 24.79 -19.43
CA ALA A 461 19.77 26.08 -18.73
C ALA A 461 20.46 27.18 -19.56
N ASN A 462 21.63 26.90 -20.14
CA ASN A 462 22.35 27.82 -21.03
C ASN A 462 21.55 28.13 -22.30
N LYS A 463 20.92 27.12 -22.92
CA LYS A 463 20.05 27.31 -24.09
C LYS A 463 18.87 28.25 -23.80
N LEU A 464 18.33 28.20 -22.59
CA LEU A 464 17.17 28.98 -22.16
C LEU A 464 17.51 30.29 -21.42
N GLY A 465 18.80 30.59 -21.20
CA GLY A 465 19.21 31.78 -20.45
C GLY A 465 18.82 31.77 -18.97
N ILE A 466 18.73 30.58 -18.36
CA ILE A 466 18.38 30.38 -16.95
C ILE A 466 19.66 30.25 -16.14
N ALA A 467 19.89 31.17 -15.20
CA ALA A 467 21.00 31.10 -14.25
C ALA A 467 20.62 30.26 -13.02
N HIS A 468 21.64 29.74 -12.31
CA HIS A 468 21.42 29.09 -11.03
C HIS A 468 20.78 30.06 -10.03
N GLY A 469 19.70 29.63 -9.37
CA GLY A 469 18.94 30.44 -8.41
C GLY A 469 17.86 31.34 -9.03
N ASP A 470 17.77 31.43 -10.36
CA ASP A 470 16.65 32.11 -11.03
C ASP A 470 15.32 31.46 -10.66
N THR A 471 14.24 32.24 -10.72
CA THR A 471 12.89 31.68 -10.61
C THR A 471 12.42 31.26 -11.99
N VAL A 472 11.92 30.04 -12.09
CA VAL A 472 11.42 29.46 -13.34
C VAL A 472 9.98 28.99 -13.18
N ARG A 473 9.24 29.00 -14.27
CA ARG A 473 7.91 28.40 -14.38
C ARG A 473 8.04 27.09 -15.14
N VAL A 474 7.72 25.99 -14.47
CA VAL A 474 7.61 24.67 -15.10
C VAL A 474 6.14 24.39 -15.33
N SER A 475 5.78 24.01 -16.55
CA SER A 475 4.39 23.79 -16.95
C SER A 475 4.21 22.46 -17.68
N SER A 476 3.04 21.87 -17.52
CA SER A 476 2.53 20.81 -18.37
C SER A 476 1.16 21.20 -18.88
N ASN A 477 0.51 20.33 -19.66
CA ASN A 477 -0.82 20.60 -20.18
C ASN A 477 -1.90 20.71 -19.07
N ARG A 478 -1.56 20.36 -17.83
CA ARG A 478 -2.47 20.31 -16.67
C ARG A 478 -2.34 21.51 -15.73
N GLY A 479 -1.25 22.27 -15.84
CA GLY A 479 -0.98 23.39 -14.94
C GLY A 479 0.49 23.76 -14.88
N TYR A 480 0.87 24.53 -13.86
CA TYR A 480 2.24 25.00 -13.70
C TYR A 480 2.63 25.12 -12.22
N ILE A 481 3.94 25.19 -11.99
CA ILE A 481 4.55 25.55 -10.72
C ILE A 481 5.60 26.64 -10.95
N LYS A 482 5.91 27.43 -9.93
CA LYS A 482 7.07 28.33 -9.91
C LYS A 482 8.04 27.87 -8.82
N ALA A 483 9.33 27.82 -9.14
CA ALA A 483 10.36 27.32 -8.24
C ALA A 483 11.73 27.93 -8.56
N LYS A 484 12.69 27.78 -7.66
CA LYS A 484 14.10 28.12 -7.93
C LYS A 484 14.74 27.11 -8.88
N ALA A 485 15.62 27.55 -9.76
CA ALA A 485 16.38 26.69 -10.65
C ALA A 485 17.71 26.26 -10.02
N VAL A 486 17.86 24.97 -9.73
CA VAL A 486 19.15 24.35 -9.42
C VAL A 486 19.76 23.87 -10.74
N VAL A 487 20.60 24.72 -11.34
CA VAL A 487 21.36 24.37 -12.55
C VAL A 487 22.55 23.49 -12.16
N THR A 488 22.69 22.32 -12.78
CA THR A 488 23.69 21.32 -12.37
C THR A 488 24.15 20.39 -13.50
N LYS A 489 25.36 19.84 -13.38
CA LYS A 489 25.92 18.77 -14.24
C LYS A 489 25.38 17.37 -13.93
N ARG A 490 24.68 17.21 -12.81
CA ARG A 490 24.09 15.92 -12.39
C ARG A 490 22.99 15.47 -13.34
N ILE A 491 22.25 16.42 -13.92
CA ILE A 491 21.23 16.18 -14.93
C ILE A 491 21.88 16.41 -16.30
N ARG A 492 21.87 15.38 -17.16
CA ARG A 492 22.51 15.44 -18.48
C ARG A 492 21.47 15.28 -19.58
N THR A 493 21.66 16.01 -20.67
CA THR A 493 20.98 15.73 -21.94
C THR A 493 21.42 14.36 -22.45
N LEU A 494 20.47 13.50 -22.80
CA LEU A 494 20.73 12.20 -23.38
C LEU A 494 20.47 12.21 -24.89
N LYS A 495 21.22 11.40 -25.64
CA LYS A 495 20.94 11.13 -27.04
C LYS A 495 20.03 9.91 -27.13
N VAL A 496 18.79 10.10 -27.57
CA VAL A 496 17.80 9.04 -27.70
C VAL A 496 17.14 9.14 -29.07
N ASP A 497 17.20 8.07 -29.86
CA ASP A 497 16.68 8.03 -31.23
C ASP A 497 17.10 9.25 -32.08
N GLY A 498 18.39 9.59 -32.01
CA GLY A 498 18.98 10.74 -32.70
C GLY A 498 18.64 12.13 -32.12
N LYS A 499 17.73 12.22 -31.13
CA LYS A 499 17.30 13.47 -30.50
C LYS A 499 18.10 13.77 -29.22
N ASP A 500 18.29 15.06 -28.94
CA ASP A 500 18.73 15.53 -27.62
C ASP A 500 17.50 15.60 -26.71
N ILE A 501 17.48 14.76 -25.66
CA ILE A 501 16.40 14.71 -24.68
C ILE A 501 16.90 15.27 -23.35
N ASP A 502 16.26 16.35 -22.90
CA ASP A 502 16.51 16.98 -21.61
C ASP A 502 15.47 16.55 -20.57
N THR A 503 15.85 16.58 -19.30
CA THR A 503 15.00 16.23 -18.16
C THR A 503 14.94 17.37 -17.16
N ILE A 504 13.75 17.64 -16.62
CA ILE A 504 13.49 18.56 -15.52
C ILE A 504 13.15 17.74 -14.27
N GLY A 505 13.98 17.89 -13.24
CA GLY A 505 13.77 17.22 -11.96
C GLY A 505 12.91 18.04 -11.01
N ILE A 506 11.84 17.45 -10.47
CA ILE A 506 10.85 18.15 -9.64
C ILE A 506 10.68 17.44 -8.29
N PRO A 507 11.39 17.86 -7.22
CA PRO A 507 11.16 17.30 -5.90
C PRO A 507 9.78 17.65 -5.34
N ILE A 508 9.20 16.73 -4.56
CA ILE A 508 7.77 16.73 -4.21
C ILE A 508 7.41 17.37 -2.86
N HIS A 509 8.28 18.15 -2.23
CA HIS A 509 8.18 18.35 -0.77
C HIS A 509 7.43 19.60 -0.31
N TRP A 510 7.11 20.50 -1.23
CA TRP A 510 6.50 21.79 -0.90
C TRP A 510 5.02 21.82 -1.26
N GLY A 511 4.32 22.76 -0.63
CA GLY A 511 2.89 22.97 -0.78
C GLY A 511 2.50 24.32 -0.18
N TYR A 512 1.25 24.44 0.26
CA TYR A 512 0.73 25.69 0.81
C TYR A 512 0.42 25.64 2.31
N GLU A 513 0.65 24.50 2.95
CA GLU A 513 0.62 24.33 4.40
C GLU A 513 2.03 24.04 4.95
N GLY A 514 2.31 24.39 6.21
CA GLY A 514 3.58 24.10 6.88
C GLY A 514 4.44 25.33 7.17
N VAL A 515 5.67 25.09 7.65
CA VAL A 515 6.60 26.14 8.12
C VAL A 515 7.79 26.38 7.17
N ALA A 516 7.98 25.53 6.15
CA ALA A 516 8.86 25.83 5.04
C ALA A 516 8.29 26.99 4.19
N LYS A 517 9.10 27.56 3.28
CA LYS A 517 8.57 28.58 2.36
C LYS A 517 7.46 27.97 1.50
N LYS A 518 6.36 28.71 1.40
CA LYS A 518 5.22 28.34 0.57
C LYS A 518 5.66 28.08 -0.87
N GLY A 519 5.15 27.01 -1.46
CA GLY A 519 5.42 26.60 -2.83
C GLY A 519 4.16 26.06 -3.50
N PHE A 520 4.39 25.18 -4.47
CA PHE A 520 3.36 24.54 -5.28
C PHE A 520 3.42 23.02 -5.13
N ILE A 521 2.26 22.38 -5.23
CA ILE A 521 2.18 20.93 -5.30
C ILE A 521 2.76 20.44 -6.64
N ALA A 522 3.78 19.59 -6.60
CA ALA A 522 4.44 19.06 -7.79
C ALA A 522 3.48 18.29 -8.72
N ASN A 523 2.50 17.59 -8.13
CA ASN A 523 1.46 16.86 -8.85
C ASN A 523 0.45 17.75 -9.59
N THR A 524 0.61 19.08 -9.56
CA THR A 524 -0.02 19.97 -10.54
C THR A 524 0.41 19.61 -11.98
N LEU A 525 1.60 19.02 -12.14
CA LEU A 525 2.20 18.73 -13.43
C LEU A 525 1.93 17.32 -13.97
N THR A 526 1.66 16.34 -13.11
CA THR A 526 1.72 14.91 -13.46
C THR A 526 0.44 14.39 -14.11
N PRO A 527 0.53 13.43 -15.06
CA PRO A 527 -0.62 12.94 -15.82
C PRO A 527 -1.53 12.02 -14.99
N PHE A 528 -2.83 12.04 -15.29
CA PHE A 528 -3.85 11.21 -14.63
C PHE A 528 -4.01 9.86 -15.38
N VAL A 529 -2.94 9.06 -15.36
CA VAL A 529 -2.86 7.73 -15.98
C VAL A 529 -1.94 6.86 -15.14
N GLY A 530 -2.09 5.53 -15.18
CA GLY A 530 -1.28 4.62 -14.39
C GLY A 530 -1.00 3.27 -15.04
N ASP A 531 -0.28 2.45 -14.30
CA ASP A 531 0.08 1.07 -14.65
C ASP A 531 -1.15 0.22 -15.03
N ALA A 532 -0.98 -0.67 -16.01
CA ALA A 532 -2.07 -1.50 -16.55
C ALA A 532 -2.66 -2.47 -15.52
N ASN A 533 -1.87 -2.91 -14.53
CA ASN A 533 -2.32 -3.88 -13.52
C ASN A 533 -2.90 -3.19 -12.29
N THR A 534 -2.16 -2.24 -11.73
CA THR A 534 -2.39 -1.66 -10.41
C THR A 534 -3.00 -0.27 -10.46
N GLN A 535 -3.01 0.36 -11.63
CA GLN A 535 -3.41 1.76 -11.83
C GLN A 535 -2.54 2.75 -11.04
N THR A 536 -1.31 2.33 -10.65
CA THR A 536 -0.33 3.20 -9.99
C THR A 536 0.08 4.33 -10.95
N PRO A 537 -0.07 5.62 -10.58
CA PRO A 537 0.09 6.68 -11.56
C PRO A 537 1.51 6.89 -12.10
N GLU A 538 1.60 7.37 -13.35
CA GLU A 538 2.84 7.63 -14.09
C GLU A 538 3.50 8.95 -13.63
N PHE A 539 4.00 8.99 -12.40
CA PHE A 539 4.62 10.18 -11.82
C PHE A 539 6.08 10.43 -12.27
N LYS A 540 6.70 9.46 -12.95
CA LYS A 540 8.16 9.39 -13.11
C LYS A 540 8.66 9.72 -14.51
N ALA A 541 7.79 9.71 -15.51
CA ALA A 541 8.11 10.13 -16.87
C ALA A 541 6.86 10.74 -17.49
N PHE A 542 6.90 12.04 -17.73
CA PHE A 542 5.82 12.80 -18.39
C PHE A 542 6.43 14.00 -19.12
N LEU A 543 5.64 14.84 -19.77
CA LEU A 543 6.17 15.99 -20.50
C LEU A 543 5.92 17.33 -19.80
N VAL A 544 6.94 18.19 -19.84
CA VAL A 544 6.90 19.57 -19.33
C VAL A 544 7.60 20.53 -20.27
N ASN A 545 7.32 21.82 -20.06
CA ASN A 545 8.12 22.94 -20.54
C ASN A 545 8.66 23.74 -19.35
N VAL A 546 9.72 24.51 -19.57
CA VAL A 546 10.29 25.43 -18.57
C VAL A 546 10.65 26.77 -19.18
N GLU A 547 10.32 27.84 -18.48
CA GLU A 547 10.61 29.22 -18.88
C GLU A 547 11.06 30.07 -17.68
N LYS A 548 11.81 31.13 -17.96
CA LYS A 548 12.23 32.12 -16.96
C LYS A 548 11.05 33.03 -16.60
N VAL A 549 10.88 33.35 -15.32
CA VAL A 549 9.84 34.26 -14.80
C VAL A 549 10.33 35.69 -14.72
#